data_AF-A0A2V9PIR1-F1
#
_entry.id   AF-A0A2V9PIR1-F1
#
_cell.length_a   1.000
_cell.length_b   1.000
_cell.length_c   1.000
_cell.angle_alpha   90.00
_cell.angle_beta   90.00
_cell.angle_gamma   90.00
#
_symmetry.space_group_name_H-M   'P 1'
#
loop_
_entity.id
_entity.type
_entity.pdbx_description
1 polymer ?
#
loop_
_entity_poly.entity_id
_entity_poly.type
_entity_poly.pdbx_seq_one_letter_code
_entity_poly.pdbx_strand_id
1 'polypeptide(L)'
;MCWFSAEHANKIEEAKVGQRLGIKKMTWHANWVVRETEIETPRPCPVCLIDRTRVLFRFSESQQASLHFGSEAEAVFRMLKRPKRDIFEFADGKQITLDDLPAGLIVDVLAVPGSERLLAVLNMEPAVHDEEETEKDPFLVRLLAHF
;
A
#
# COMPACT_ATOMS: atom_id res chain seq x y z
N MET A 1 -6.63 -3.82 -10.44
CA MET A 1 -7.56 -4.89 -10.02
C MET A 1 -6.77 -6.17 -9.97
N CYS A 2 -6.58 -6.70 -8.78
CA CYS A 2 -6.06 -8.03 -8.52
C CYS A 2 -7.02 -9.00 -9.18
N TRP A 3 -6.55 -9.70 -10.21
CA TRP A 3 -7.44 -10.31 -11.19
C TRP A 3 -8.30 -11.39 -10.56
N PHE A 4 -7.74 -12.17 -9.64
CA PHE A 4 -8.44 -13.33 -9.07
C PHE A 4 -9.50 -12.95 -8.03
N SER A 5 -9.19 -12.01 -7.12
CA SER A 5 -10.13 -11.57 -6.09
C SER A 5 -11.29 -10.74 -6.66
N ALA A 6 -11.05 -9.98 -7.74
CA ALA A 6 -12.09 -9.26 -8.48
C ALA A 6 -13.17 -10.16 -9.09
N GLU A 7 -12.80 -11.38 -9.48
CA GLU A 7 -13.72 -12.32 -10.14
C GLU A 7 -14.55 -13.14 -9.14
N HIS A 8 -14.14 -13.21 -7.86
CA HIS A 8 -14.68 -14.18 -6.89
C HIS A 8 -15.13 -13.59 -5.54
N ALA A 9 -14.88 -12.31 -5.27
CA ALA A 9 -15.23 -11.69 -4.00
C ALA A 9 -16.29 -10.59 -4.14
N ASN A 10 -17.27 -10.59 -3.23
CA ASN A 10 -18.32 -9.57 -3.17
C ASN A 10 -17.83 -8.22 -2.61
N LYS A 11 -16.74 -8.25 -1.83
CA LYS A 11 -16.11 -7.08 -1.23
C LYS A 11 -14.60 -7.25 -1.31
N ILE A 12 -13.92 -6.21 -1.73
CA ILE A 12 -12.46 -6.14 -1.83
C ILE A 12 -12.02 -4.86 -1.15
N GLU A 13 -10.97 -4.96 -0.35
CA GLU A 13 -10.34 -3.80 0.26
C GLU A 13 -9.06 -3.43 -0.48
N GLU A 14 -8.62 -2.18 -0.36
CA GLU A 14 -7.36 -1.72 -0.94
C GLU A 14 -6.25 -1.76 0.11
N ALA A 15 -5.06 -2.16 -0.32
CA ALA A 15 -3.88 -2.17 0.52
C ALA A 15 -3.51 -0.75 0.96
N LYS A 16 -3.04 -0.62 2.21
CA LYS A 16 -2.57 0.65 2.78
C LYS A 16 -1.10 0.56 3.16
N VAL A 17 -0.38 1.67 3.08
CA VAL A 17 1.01 1.76 3.56
C VAL A 17 1.06 1.39 5.06
N GLY A 18 2.06 0.59 5.45
CA GLY A 18 2.24 0.10 6.81
C GLY A 18 1.29 -1.03 7.19
N GLN A 19 0.39 -1.47 6.30
CA GLN A 19 -0.50 -2.59 6.57
C GLN A 19 0.26 -3.91 6.49
N ARG A 20 -0.06 -4.82 7.42
CA ARG A 20 0.44 -6.20 7.42
C ARG A 20 -0.59 -7.14 6.82
N LEU A 21 -0.16 -7.90 5.83
CA LEU A 21 -0.97 -8.79 5.01
C LEU A 21 -0.46 -10.22 5.11
N GLY A 22 -1.32 -11.16 4.74
CA GLY A 22 -1.01 -12.58 4.68
C GLY A 22 -1.43 -13.20 3.36
N ILE A 23 -0.71 -14.24 2.97
CA ILE A 23 -1.10 -15.12 1.87
C ILE A 23 -1.99 -16.23 2.42
N LYS A 24 -3.24 -16.29 1.98
CA LYS A 24 -4.16 -17.36 2.34
C LYS A 24 -4.47 -18.22 1.12
N LYS A 25 -4.29 -19.52 1.26
CA LYS A 25 -4.76 -20.49 0.27
C LYS A 25 -6.28 -20.62 0.32
N MET A 26 -6.93 -20.33 -0.79
CA MET A 26 -8.37 -20.54 -0.96
C MET A 26 -8.65 -21.93 -1.53
N THR A 27 -9.91 -22.32 -1.56
CA THR A 27 -10.35 -23.53 -2.27
C THR A 27 -9.97 -23.40 -3.76
N TRP A 28 -9.64 -24.53 -4.41
CA TRP A 28 -9.24 -24.59 -5.84
C TRP A 28 -7.86 -23.99 -6.20
N HIS A 29 -6.91 -24.01 -5.28
CA HIS A 29 -5.49 -23.64 -5.50
C HIS A 29 -5.19 -22.16 -5.78
N ALA A 30 -6.16 -21.26 -5.64
CA ALA A 30 -5.88 -19.84 -5.76
C ALA A 30 -5.51 -19.23 -4.42
N ASN A 31 -4.50 -18.38 -4.39
CA ASN A 31 -4.11 -17.66 -3.19
C ASN A 31 -4.73 -16.27 -3.17
N TRP A 32 -5.18 -15.84 -2.00
CA TRP A 32 -5.61 -14.47 -1.74
C TRP A 32 -4.60 -13.76 -0.85
N VAL A 33 -4.40 -12.48 -1.13
CA VAL A 33 -3.81 -11.55 -0.17
C VAL A 33 -4.94 -11.08 0.76
N VAL A 34 -4.76 -11.20 2.07
CA VAL A 34 -5.75 -10.85 3.09
C VAL A 34 -5.08 -10.08 4.22
N ARG A 35 -5.86 -9.51 5.15
CA ARG A 35 -5.29 -9.01 6.42
C ARG A 35 -4.60 -10.14 7.18
N GLU A 36 -3.49 -9.85 7.84
CA GLU A 36 -2.83 -10.83 8.73
C GLU A 36 -3.81 -11.43 9.75
N THR A 37 -4.67 -10.59 10.34
CA THR A 37 -5.68 -11.01 11.33
C THR A 37 -6.77 -11.93 10.76
N GLU A 38 -6.89 -12.03 9.43
CA GLU A 38 -7.92 -12.82 8.75
C GLU A 38 -7.37 -14.08 8.08
N ILE A 39 -6.06 -14.38 8.18
CA ILE A 39 -5.44 -15.55 7.55
C ILE A 39 -6.17 -16.84 7.93
N GLU A 40 -6.53 -17.01 9.20
CA GLU A 40 -7.22 -18.21 9.69
C GLU A 40 -8.76 -18.14 9.53
N THR A 41 -9.29 -17.00 9.08
CA THR A 41 -10.74 -16.84 8.91
C THR A 41 -11.22 -17.68 7.72
N PRO A 42 -12.35 -18.42 7.83
CA PRO A 42 -12.86 -19.24 6.72
C PRO A 42 -13.29 -18.43 5.49
N ARG A 43 -13.73 -17.17 5.69
CA ARG A 43 -14.19 -16.25 4.65
C ARG A 43 -13.56 -14.87 4.87
N PRO A 44 -12.26 -14.71 4.57
CA PRO A 44 -11.59 -13.43 4.74
C PRO A 44 -12.05 -12.43 3.68
N CYS A 45 -11.81 -11.15 3.93
CA CYS A 45 -11.93 -10.13 2.90
C CYS A 45 -10.58 -10.01 2.16
N PRO A 46 -10.54 -10.20 0.83
CA PRO A 46 -9.31 -10.03 0.08
C PRO A 46 -8.90 -8.56 0.09
N VAL A 47 -7.60 -8.34 0.20
CA VAL A 47 -6.94 -7.04 0.09
C VAL A 47 -6.24 -7.00 -1.25
N CYS A 48 -6.55 -5.99 -2.06
CA CYS A 48 -5.95 -5.81 -3.36
C CYS A 48 -4.76 -4.84 -3.32
N LEU A 49 -3.66 -5.28 -3.91
CA LEU A 49 -2.48 -4.49 -4.20
C LEU A 49 -2.64 -3.82 -5.57
N ILE A 50 -2.19 -2.58 -5.71
CA ILE A 50 -2.22 -1.89 -7.01
C ILE A 50 -0.89 -2.14 -7.72
N ASP A 51 -0.85 -2.00 -9.06
CA ASP A 51 0.38 -2.24 -9.83
C ASP A 51 1.47 -1.31 -9.32
N ARG A 52 2.66 -1.88 -9.05
CA ARG A 52 3.83 -1.23 -8.44
C ARG A 52 3.75 -1.00 -6.93
N THR A 53 2.80 -1.59 -6.21
CA THR A 53 2.88 -1.64 -4.73
C THR A 53 4.16 -2.34 -4.31
N ARG A 54 4.95 -1.69 -3.44
CA ARG A 54 6.17 -2.26 -2.86
C ARG A 54 5.82 -2.96 -1.56
N VAL A 55 6.38 -4.14 -1.36
CA VAL A 55 6.13 -4.97 -0.19
C VAL A 55 7.42 -5.58 0.35
N LEU A 56 7.41 -5.92 1.64
CA LEU A 56 8.46 -6.70 2.31
C LEU A 56 7.90 -8.07 2.68
N PHE A 57 8.47 -9.13 2.12
CA PHE A 57 8.16 -10.49 2.54
C PHE A 57 8.93 -10.83 3.81
N ARG A 58 8.27 -11.51 4.76
CA ARG A 58 8.90 -12.08 5.96
C ARG A 58 8.80 -13.59 5.91
N PHE A 59 9.92 -14.25 5.65
CA PHE A 59 9.98 -15.70 5.44
C PHE A 59 10.34 -16.44 6.74
N SER A 60 9.57 -17.47 7.09
CA SER A 60 9.97 -18.45 8.10
C SER A 60 11.22 -19.22 7.64
N GLU A 61 11.94 -19.86 8.56
CA GLU A 61 13.12 -20.67 8.22
C GLU A 61 12.82 -21.74 7.16
N SER A 62 11.66 -22.39 7.25
CA SER A 62 11.20 -23.37 6.26
C SER A 62 10.94 -22.75 4.87
N GLN A 63 10.46 -21.51 4.81
CA GLN A 63 10.22 -20.78 3.57
C GLN A 63 11.53 -20.27 2.96
N GLN A 64 12.49 -19.83 3.78
CA GLN A 64 13.83 -19.42 3.34
C GLN A 64 14.53 -20.56 2.59
N ALA A 65 14.49 -21.78 3.16
CA ALA A 65 15.10 -22.95 2.55
C ALA A 65 14.46 -23.34 1.20
N SER A 66 13.13 -23.23 1.10
CA SER A 66 12.38 -23.64 -0.09
C SER A 66 12.37 -22.60 -1.22
N LEU A 67 12.38 -21.31 -0.87
CA LEU A 67 12.34 -20.21 -1.84
C LEU A 67 13.72 -19.58 -2.07
N HIS A 68 14.76 -19.99 -1.36
CA HIS A 68 16.11 -19.43 -1.49
C HIS A 68 16.16 -17.91 -1.27
N PHE A 69 15.41 -17.42 -0.29
CA PHE A 69 15.48 -16.04 0.18
C PHE A 69 16.09 -15.98 1.59
N GLY A 70 16.60 -14.80 1.95
CA GLY A 70 16.89 -14.49 3.36
C GLY A 70 15.62 -14.35 4.20
N SER A 71 15.76 -13.94 5.46
CA SER A 71 14.62 -13.74 6.36
C SER A 71 13.61 -12.72 5.84
N GLU A 72 14.09 -11.73 5.10
CA GLU A 72 13.27 -10.69 4.49
C GLU A 72 13.68 -10.47 3.03
N ALA A 73 12.71 -10.16 2.17
CA ALA A 73 12.99 -9.72 0.80
C ALA A 73 11.95 -8.71 0.33
N GLU A 74 12.41 -7.61 -0.26
CA GLU A 74 11.53 -6.66 -0.92
C GLU A 74 11.10 -7.17 -2.29
N ALA A 75 9.86 -6.86 -2.66
CA ALA A 75 9.35 -7.09 -3.99
C ALA A 75 8.42 -5.96 -4.44
N VAL A 76 8.26 -5.85 -5.76
CA VAL A 76 7.28 -5.00 -6.41
C VAL A 76 6.16 -5.88 -6.94
N PHE A 77 4.93 -5.61 -6.50
CA PHE A 77 3.74 -6.25 -7.03
C PHE A 77 3.45 -5.75 -8.45
N ARG A 78 3.28 -6.66 -9.41
CA ARG A 78 2.91 -6.34 -10.79
C ARG A 78 1.61 -7.03 -11.20
N MET A 79 0.72 -6.26 -11.83
CA MET A 79 -0.49 -6.80 -12.48
C MET A 79 -0.25 -6.95 -13.98
N LEU A 80 0.07 -8.16 -14.43
CA LEU A 80 0.22 -8.47 -15.84
C LEU A 80 -1.16 -8.51 -16.53
N LYS A 81 -1.24 -7.93 -17.73
CA LYS A 81 -2.49 -7.87 -18.52
C LYS A 81 -2.67 -9.07 -19.44
N ARG A 82 -1.58 -9.71 -19.90
CA ARG A 82 -1.58 -10.82 -20.86
C ARG A 82 -0.37 -11.75 -20.62
N PRO A 83 -0.56 -12.97 -20.08
CA PRO A 83 -1.79 -13.45 -19.44
C PRO A 83 -2.13 -12.59 -18.21
N LYS A 84 -3.40 -12.57 -17.80
CA LYS A 84 -3.82 -11.91 -16.54
C LYS A 84 -3.17 -12.66 -15.37
N ARG A 85 -2.18 -12.04 -14.71
CA ARG A 85 -1.46 -12.63 -13.58
C ARG A 85 -1.04 -11.56 -12.60
N ASP A 86 -1.11 -11.92 -11.34
CA ASP A 86 -0.60 -11.13 -10.22
C ASP A 86 0.75 -11.75 -9.82
N ILE A 87 1.83 -10.98 -9.94
CA ILE A 87 3.20 -11.44 -9.67
C ILE A 87 3.92 -10.52 -8.70
N PHE A 88 4.93 -11.05 -8.03
CA PHE A 88 5.89 -10.31 -7.23
C PHE A 88 7.27 -10.41 -7.88
N GLU A 89 7.84 -9.26 -8.20
CA GLU A 89 9.17 -9.12 -8.80
C GLU A 89 10.16 -8.67 -7.73
N PHE A 90 11.16 -9.48 -7.45
CA PHE A 90 12.19 -9.24 -6.44
C PHE A 90 13.39 -8.51 -7.05
N ALA A 91 14.23 -7.92 -6.19
CA ALA A 91 15.38 -7.12 -6.63
C ALA A 91 16.42 -7.89 -7.46
N ASP A 92 16.50 -9.21 -7.29
CA ASP A 92 17.36 -10.13 -8.05
C ASP A 92 16.77 -10.53 -9.41
N GLY A 93 15.60 -9.98 -9.78
CA GLY A 93 14.88 -10.30 -11.01
C GLY A 93 14.03 -11.57 -10.93
N LYS A 94 14.03 -12.28 -9.79
CA LYS A 94 13.15 -13.42 -9.58
C LYS A 94 11.70 -12.96 -9.57
N GLN A 95 10.82 -13.76 -10.17
CA GLN A 95 9.38 -13.52 -10.17
C GLN A 95 8.65 -14.72 -9.57
N ILE A 96 7.68 -14.45 -8.71
CA ILE A 96 6.81 -15.48 -8.12
C ILE A 96 5.36 -15.05 -8.32
N THR A 97 4.52 -15.95 -8.80
CA THR A 97 3.08 -15.66 -8.93
C THR A 97 2.41 -15.73 -7.56
N LEU A 98 1.31 -14.99 -7.37
CA LEU A 98 0.55 -15.05 -6.11
C LEU A 98 0.16 -16.48 -5.73
N ASP A 99 -0.21 -17.31 -6.70
CA ASP A 99 -0.64 -18.70 -6.48
C ASP A 99 0.51 -19.64 -6.08
N ASP A 100 1.76 -19.30 -6.41
CA ASP A 100 2.95 -20.07 -6.05
C ASP A 100 3.46 -19.75 -4.63
N LEU A 101 2.92 -18.71 -3.98
CA LEU A 101 3.36 -18.33 -2.64
C LEU A 101 2.84 -19.32 -1.58
N PRO A 102 3.64 -19.62 -0.54
CA PRO A 102 3.20 -20.46 0.55
C PRO A 102 2.11 -19.78 1.38
N ALA A 103 1.10 -20.54 1.77
CA ALA A 103 0.09 -20.07 2.72
C ALA A 103 0.70 -19.70 4.07
N GLY A 104 0.14 -18.69 4.73
CA GLY A 104 0.64 -18.15 6.00
C GLY A 104 1.84 -17.22 5.85
N LEU A 105 2.36 -17.01 4.64
CA LEU A 105 3.43 -16.04 4.39
C LEU A 105 2.96 -14.62 4.70
N ILE A 106 3.78 -13.87 5.42
CA ILE A 106 3.48 -12.51 5.84
C ILE A 106 4.17 -11.49 4.94
N VAL A 107 3.43 -10.43 4.63
CA VAL A 107 3.84 -9.38 3.71
C VAL A 107 3.51 -8.02 4.32
N ASP A 108 4.50 -7.16 4.51
CA ASP A 108 4.28 -5.77 4.91
C ASP A 108 4.18 -4.86 3.69
N VAL A 109 3.21 -3.97 3.66
CA VAL A 109 3.05 -2.99 2.57
C VAL A 109 3.94 -1.78 2.84
N LEU A 110 5.00 -1.62 2.05
CA LEU A 110 5.97 -0.54 2.20
C LEU A 110 5.51 0.74 1.50
N ALA A 111 4.96 0.63 0.28
CA ALA A 111 4.50 1.77 -0.49
C ALA A 111 3.36 1.39 -1.43
N VAL A 112 2.34 2.26 -1.53
CA VAL A 112 1.23 2.10 -2.47
C VAL A 112 1.27 3.29 -3.45
N PRO A 113 1.44 3.07 -4.76
CA PRO A 113 1.50 4.18 -5.70
C PRO A 113 0.28 5.10 -5.59
N GLY A 114 0.53 6.42 -5.64
CA GLY A 114 -0.52 7.42 -5.47
C GLY A 114 -0.91 7.76 -4.02
N SER A 115 -0.50 6.96 -3.02
CA SER A 115 -0.70 7.33 -1.61
C SER A 115 0.26 8.41 -1.11
N GLU A 116 1.34 8.68 -1.85
CA GLU A 116 2.38 9.66 -1.52
C GLU A 116 1.84 11.10 -1.42
N ARG A 117 0.76 11.42 -2.17
CA ARG A 117 0.16 12.77 -2.14
C ARG A 117 -0.62 13.07 -0.87
N LEU A 118 -1.08 12.06 -0.12
CA LEU A 118 -1.88 12.29 1.09
C LEU A 118 -1.02 12.61 2.32
N LEU A 119 0.18 12.04 2.42
CA LEU A 119 1.11 12.33 3.52
C LEU A 119 1.67 13.74 3.43
N ALA A 120 1.93 14.26 2.22
CA ALA A 120 2.40 15.63 2.02
C ALA A 120 1.36 16.70 2.42
N VAL A 121 0.07 16.40 2.31
CA VAL A 121 -1.01 17.31 2.73
C VAL A 121 -1.23 17.27 4.25
N LEU A 122 -1.00 16.12 4.89
CA LEU A 122 -1.15 15.97 6.34
C LEU A 122 0.07 16.42 7.16
N ASN A 123 1.24 16.54 6.53
CA ASN A 123 2.48 17.00 7.16
C ASN A 123 2.74 18.51 6.98
N MET A 124 1.75 19.30 6.53
CA MET A 124 1.82 20.75 6.71
C MET A 124 1.49 21.07 8.17
N GLU A 125 2.54 21.13 9.01
CA GLU A 125 2.46 21.83 10.29
C GLU A 125 1.97 23.27 10.03
N PRO A 126 1.08 23.82 10.87
CA PRO A 126 0.71 25.22 10.75
C PRO A 126 1.97 26.04 10.99
N ALA A 127 2.39 26.81 9.97
CA ALA A 127 3.38 27.84 10.16
C ALA A 127 2.89 28.74 11.30
N VAL A 128 3.61 28.70 12.42
CA VAL A 128 3.46 29.63 13.52
C VAL A 128 3.60 31.02 12.92
N HIS A 129 2.50 31.78 12.90
CA HIS A 129 2.57 33.21 12.69
C HIS A 129 3.29 33.79 13.89
N ASP A 130 4.56 34.11 13.73
CA ASP A 130 5.24 35.04 14.63
C ASP A 130 4.57 36.40 14.48
N GLU A 131 4.05 36.88 15.61
CA GLU A 131 3.61 38.25 15.82
C GLU A 131 4.80 39.20 15.68
N GLU A 132 4.67 40.24 14.85
CA GLU A 132 5.42 41.47 15.05
C GLU A 132 4.45 42.65 14.96
N GLU A 133 3.92 43.03 16.12
CA GLU A 133 3.34 44.36 16.37
C GLU A 133 4.42 45.43 16.24
N THR A 134 4.17 46.45 15.41
CA THR A 134 4.52 47.88 15.56
C THR A 134 4.21 48.53 14.19
N GLU A 135 3.60 49.70 13.99
CA GLU A 135 3.21 50.81 14.83
C GLU A 135 2.32 51.72 13.93
N LYS A 136 1.22 52.27 14.49
CA LYS A 136 0.62 53.60 14.23
C LYS A 136 0.20 53.98 12.79
N ASP A 137 -1.11 53.87 12.58
CA ASP A 137 -1.91 54.75 11.71
C ASP A 137 -1.77 56.23 12.16
N PRO A 138 -1.65 57.20 11.24
CA PRO A 138 -2.66 58.25 11.26
C PRO A 138 -2.88 58.92 9.90
N PHE A 139 -3.82 58.48 9.04
CA PHE A 139 -4.30 59.36 7.96
C PHE A 139 -5.78 59.18 7.59
N LEU A 140 -6.68 59.33 8.58
CA LEU A 140 -8.05 59.80 8.34
C LEU A 140 -8.08 61.30 7.98
N VAL A 141 -7.44 61.76 6.90
CA VAL A 141 -7.81 63.04 6.27
C VAL A 141 -7.40 63.06 4.79
N ARG A 142 -8.33 62.77 3.88
CA ARG A 142 -8.60 63.56 2.65
C ARG A 142 -9.73 62.88 1.86
N LEU A 143 -10.96 63.26 2.19
CA LEU A 143 -11.75 64.24 1.44
C LEU A 143 -12.41 63.63 0.20
N LEU A 144 -13.72 63.39 0.35
CA LEU A 144 -14.72 63.56 -0.70
C LEU A 144 -14.37 64.79 -1.57
N ALA A 145 -13.99 64.57 -2.83
CA ALA A 145 -14.11 65.56 -3.91
C ALA A 145 -13.70 64.94 -5.28
N HIS A 146 -14.69 64.77 -6.17
CA HIS A 146 -14.60 64.60 -7.64
C HIS A 146 -14.05 63.25 -8.15
N PHE A 147 -14.77 62.43 -8.93
CA PHE A 147 -15.79 62.70 -9.96
C PHE A 147 -16.95 61.70 -9.91
#